data_AF-A0A1G2QLP9-F1
#
_entry.id   AF-A0A1G2QLP9-F1
#
_cell.length_a   1.000
_cell.length_b   1.000
_cell.length_c   1.000
_cell.angle_alpha   90.00
_cell.angle_beta   90.00
_cell.angle_gamma   90.00
#
_symmetry.space_group_name_H-M   'P 1'
#
loop_
_entity.id
_entity.type
_entity.pdbx_description
1 polymer ?
#
loop_
_entity_poly.entity_id
_entity_poly.type
_entity_poly.pdbx_seq_one_letter_code
_entity_poly.pdbx_strand_id
1 'polypeptide(L)'
;MKSALSVLLIASLIGIAALGALSVHAGMQDHDGNCAIALAQGTDCPRQANPLDYASFHIGAFKNFSLATVGALFALLAAVVAGVAVRVNRDLSTLLHPRVAYARYLKDSVVYVPQCGFIHWLALHENSPASLPRAAM
;
A
#
# COMPACT_ATOMS: atom_id res chain seq x y z
N MET A 1 5.62 14.47 3.59
CA MET A 1 6.66 13.72 4.35
C MET A 1 6.80 14.22 5.79
N LYS A 2 7.04 15.52 6.02
CA LYS A 2 7.23 16.08 7.38
C LYS A 2 6.00 15.93 8.29
N SER A 3 4.80 16.18 7.75
CA SER A 3 3.55 16.10 8.52
C SER A 3 3.21 14.68 9.02
N ALA A 4 3.33 13.66 8.18
CA ALA A 4 3.06 12.27 8.59
C ALA A 4 4.03 11.78 9.68
N LEU A 5 5.30 12.15 9.59
CA LEU A 5 6.31 11.82 10.58
C LEU A 5 6.05 12.54 11.91
N SER A 6 5.66 13.82 11.87
CA SER A 6 5.24 14.57 13.05
C SER A 6 3.99 13.96 13.70
N VAL A 7 3.01 13.52 12.92
CA VAL A 7 1.79 12.87 13.44
C VAL A 7 2.14 11.54 14.13
N LEU A 8 3.01 10.73 13.53
CA LEU A 8 3.48 9.48 14.14
C LEU A 8 4.25 9.70 15.44
N LEU A 9 5.12 10.72 15.49
CA LEU A 9 5.85 11.08 16.70
C LEU A 9 4.92 11.60 17.81
N ILE A 10 3.94 12.42 17.46
CA ILE A 10 2.97 12.93 18.42
C ILE A 10 2.10 11.78 18.94
N ALA A 11 1.64 10.88 18.06
CA ALA A 11 0.86 9.71 18.44
C ALA A 11 1.65 8.75 19.34
N SER A 12 2.95 8.54 19.08
CA SER A 12 3.79 7.71 19.95
C SER A 12 4.03 8.36 21.31
N LEU A 13 4.27 9.67 21.36
CA LEU A 13 4.40 10.43 22.61
C LEU A 13 3.11 10.39 23.44
N ILE A 14 1.95 10.58 22.80
CA ILE A 14 0.64 10.47 23.46
C ILE A 14 0.41 9.03 23.94
N GLY A 15 0.74 8.02 23.14
CA GLY A 15 0.64 6.62 23.52
C GLY A 15 1.47 6.30 24.76
N ILE A 16 2.76 6.69 24.75
CA ILE A 16 3.68 6.51 25.89
C ILE A 16 3.17 7.28 27.11
N ALA A 17 2.70 8.53 26.95
CA ALA A 17 2.18 9.35 28.03
C ALA A 17 0.87 8.78 28.61
N ALA A 18 -0.04 8.27 27.77
CA ALA A 18 -1.29 7.65 28.22
C ALA A 18 -1.02 6.32 28.93
N LEU A 19 -0.16 5.46 28.38
CA LEU A 19 0.28 4.23 29.04
C LEU A 19 0.98 4.53 30.38
N GLY A 20 1.83 5.56 30.40
CA GLY A 20 2.47 6.07 31.59
C GLY A 20 1.48 6.58 32.64
N ALA A 21 0.55 7.46 32.25
CA ALA A 21 -0.47 8.01 33.13
C ALA A 21 -1.43 6.94 33.68
N LEU A 22 -1.82 5.96 32.85
CA LEU A 22 -2.62 4.82 33.29
C LEU A 22 -1.85 3.94 34.29
N SER A 23 -0.53 3.77 34.11
CA SER A 23 0.31 3.02 35.06
C SER A 23 0.58 3.77 36.37
N VAL A 24 0.64 5.11 36.32
CA VAL A 24 0.88 5.99 37.47
C VAL A 24 -0.42 6.21 38.28
N HIS A 25 -1.57 6.36 37.62
CA HIS A 25 -2.84 6.60 38.29
C HIS A 25 -3.47 5.34 38.90
N ALA A 26 -3.10 4.14 38.44
CA ALA A 26 -3.69 2.89 38.91
C ALA A 26 -3.13 2.35 40.24
N GLY A 27 -2.05 2.91 40.80
CA GLY A 27 -1.42 2.24 41.96
C GLY A 27 -0.36 3.00 42.74
N MET A 28 -0.37 4.32 42.74
CA MET A 28 0.67 5.08 43.45
C MET A 28 0.59 5.07 44.98
N GLN A 29 -0.37 4.38 45.61
CA GLN A 29 -0.48 4.45 47.08
C GLN A 29 -0.91 3.19 47.83
N ASP A 30 -1.31 2.10 47.17
CA ASP A 30 -1.60 0.86 47.88
C ASP A 30 -1.00 -0.36 47.19
N HIS A 31 -0.12 -1.06 47.91
CA HIS A 31 0.52 -2.31 47.51
C HIS A 31 -0.43 -3.52 47.59
N ASP A 32 -1.75 -3.27 47.53
CA ASP A 32 -2.83 -4.22 47.82
C ASP A 32 -3.65 -4.62 46.57
N GLY A 33 -3.06 -4.52 45.38
CA GLY A 33 -3.50 -5.38 44.25
C GLY A 33 -3.72 -4.73 42.89
N ASN A 34 -3.61 -3.41 42.73
CA ASN A 34 -3.94 -2.77 41.45
C ASN A 34 -2.77 -2.60 40.47
N CYS A 35 -1.98 -3.66 40.26
CA CYS A 35 -1.00 -3.68 39.17
C CYS A 35 -1.65 -4.20 37.88
N ALA A 36 -1.85 -3.32 36.90
CA ALA A 36 -2.44 -3.68 35.60
C ALA A 36 -1.65 -4.79 34.87
N ILE A 37 -0.31 -4.80 35.03
CA ILE A 37 0.55 -5.85 34.45
C ILE A 37 0.30 -7.19 35.15
N ALA A 38 0.20 -7.19 36.48
CA ALA A 38 -0.01 -8.40 37.27
C ALA A 38 -1.39 -9.00 36.98
N LEU A 39 -2.42 -8.15 36.85
CA LEU A 39 -3.75 -8.54 36.40
C LEU A 39 -3.72 -9.16 34.99
N ALA A 40 -3.01 -8.54 34.04
CA ALA A 40 -2.88 -9.05 32.68
C ALA A 40 -2.08 -10.36 32.59
N GLN A 41 -1.17 -10.60 33.54
CA GLN A 41 -0.34 -11.80 33.59
C GLN A 41 -0.90 -12.90 34.50
N GLY A 42 -1.94 -12.61 35.29
CA GLY A 42 -2.47 -13.53 36.30
C GLY A 42 -1.48 -13.81 37.43
N THR A 43 -0.59 -12.87 37.73
CA THR A 43 0.47 -12.99 38.73
C THR A 43 0.30 -11.95 39.84
N ASP A 44 1.01 -12.14 40.95
CA ASP A 44 1.10 -11.12 41.99
C ASP A 44 2.13 -10.05 41.61
N CYS A 45 1.82 -8.80 41.93
CA CYS A 45 2.76 -7.70 41.73
C CYS A 45 3.92 -7.84 42.74
N PRO A 46 5.19 -7.96 42.29
CA PRO A 46 6.31 -8.01 43.22
C PRO A 46 6.39 -6.69 43.99
N ARG A 47 6.16 -6.76 45.31
CA ARG A 47 6.42 -5.65 46.22
C ARG A 47 7.92 -5.31 46.14
N GLN A 48 8.29 -4.04 46.30
CA GLN A 48 9.68 -3.55 46.21
C GLN A 48 10.69 -4.19 47.20
N ALA A 49 10.28 -5.23 47.94
CA ALA A 49 11.12 -6.00 48.84
C ALA A 49 12.36 -6.61 48.16
N ASN A 50 12.25 -7.00 46.87
CA ASN A 50 13.40 -7.42 46.07
C ASN A 50 13.51 -6.60 44.76
N PRO A 51 14.53 -5.73 44.62
CA PRO A 51 14.69 -4.87 43.45
C PRO A 51 14.95 -5.66 42.16
N LEU A 52 15.54 -6.86 42.24
CA LEU A 52 15.80 -7.69 41.07
C LEU A 52 14.51 -8.29 40.51
N ASP A 53 13.63 -8.78 41.39
CA ASP A 53 12.33 -9.34 41.02
C ASP A 53 11.42 -8.24 40.46
N TYR A 54 11.44 -7.05 41.07
CA TYR A 54 10.74 -5.87 40.55
C TYR A 54 11.22 -5.49 39.15
N ALA A 55 12.54 -5.43 38.92
CA ALA A 55 13.11 -5.08 37.62
C ALA A 55 12.79 -6.14 36.55
N SER A 56 12.95 -7.42 36.86
CA SER A 56 12.68 -8.51 35.92
C SER A 56 11.21 -8.57 35.50
N PHE A 57 10.27 -8.30 36.41
CA PHE A 57 8.85 -8.19 36.14
C PHE A 57 8.53 -7.05 35.15
N HIS A 58 9.09 -5.86 35.36
CA HIS A 58 8.89 -4.72 34.46
C HIS A 58 9.55 -4.92 33.10
N ILE A 59 10.74 -5.52 33.05
CA ILE A 59 11.43 -5.86 31.80
C ILE A 59 10.62 -6.90 31.01
N GLY A 60 10.05 -7.91 31.68
CA GLY A 60 9.18 -8.89 31.06
C GLY A 60 7.90 -8.27 30.49
N ALA A 61 7.28 -7.37 31.23
CA ALA A 61 6.12 -6.62 30.77
C ALA A 61 6.43 -5.76 29.54
N PHE A 62 7.55 -5.04 29.58
CA PHE A 62 8.03 -4.23 28.46
C PHE A 62 8.30 -5.10 27.23
N LYS A 63 8.98 -6.22 27.38
CA LYS A 63 9.25 -7.18 26.29
C LYS A 63 7.94 -7.64 25.65
N ASN A 64 6.96 -8.07 26.44
CA ASN A 64 5.69 -8.57 25.92
C ASN A 64 4.90 -7.48 25.20
N PHE A 65 4.88 -6.26 25.77
CA PHE A 65 4.27 -5.10 25.13
C PHE A 65 4.97 -4.77 23.79
N SER A 66 6.31 -4.73 23.77
CA SER A 66 7.07 -4.49 22.55
C SER A 66 6.82 -5.56 21.49
N LEU A 67 6.80 -6.84 21.87
CA LEU A 67 6.52 -7.93 20.92
C LEU A 67 5.12 -7.83 20.33
N ALA A 68 4.10 -7.54 21.15
CA ALA A 68 2.74 -7.37 20.66
C ALA A 68 2.63 -6.18 19.70
N THR A 69 3.26 -5.05 20.04
CA THR A 69 3.18 -3.82 19.26
C THR A 69 3.98 -3.93 17.96
N VAL A 70 5.22 -4.41 18.04
CA VAL A 70 6.11 -4.60 16.88
C VAL A 70 5.57 -5.69 15.96
N GLY A 71 5.07 -6.80 16.52
CA GLY A 71 4.41 -7.85 15.75
C GLY A 71 3.19 -7.35 14.99
N ALA A 72 2.33 -6.56 15.65
CA ALA A 72 1.19 -5.93 15.00
C ALA A 72 1.61 -4.98 13.88
N LEU A 73 2.67 -4.18 14.08
CA LEU A 73 3.22 -3.30 13.04
C LEU A 73 3.75 -4.08 11.83
N PHE A 74 4.45 -5.20 12.04
CA PHE A 74 4.91 -6.06 10.96
C PHE A 74 3.74 -6.70 10.20
N ALA A 75 2.71 -7.16 10.90
CA ALA A 75 1.51 -7.69 10.26
C ALA A 75 0.79 -6.63 9.41
N LEU A 76 0.68 -5.41 9.92
CA LEU A 76 0.08 -4.28 9.20
C LEU A 76 0.92 -3.92 7.96
N LEU A 77 2.24 -3.87 8.09
CA LEU A 77 3.15 -3.63 6.99
C LEU A 77 3.03 -4.73 5.92
N ALA A 78 2.98 -6.00 6.34
CA ALA A 78 2.81 -7.13 5.43
C ALA A 78 1.47 -7.05 4.67
N ALA A 79 0.38 -6.68 5.35
CA ALA A 79 -0.92 -6.48 4.71
C ALA A 79 -0.90 -5.34 3.67
N VAL A 80 -0.22 -4.23 3.99
CA VAL A 80 -0.05 -3.10 3.05
C VAL A 80 0.77 -3.53 1.84
N VAL A 81 1.90 -4.21 2.04
CA VAL A 81 2.76 -4.70 0.96
C VAL A 81 2.00 -5.68 0.07
N ALA A 82 1.27 -6.63 0.65
CA ALA A 82 0.44 -7.57 -0.10
C ALA A 82 -0.65 -6.84 -0.91
N GLY A 83 -1.32 -5.85 -0.32
CA GLY A 83 -2.32 -5.04 -1.01
C GLY A 83 -1.74 -4.27 -2.20
N VAL A 84 -0.57 -3.66 -2.04
CA VAL A 84 0.15 -2.98 -3.13
C VAL A 84 0.56 -3.97 -4.21
N ALA A 85 1.11 -5.13 -3.85
CA ALA A 85 1.51 -6.17 -4.80
C ALA A 85 0.32 -6.66 -5.63
N VAL A 86 -0.85 -6.89 -5.00
CA VAL A 86 -2.09 -7.27 -5.71
C VAL A 86 -2.53 -6.17 -6.67
N ARG A 87 -2.48 -4.89 -6.27
CA ARG A 87 -2.84 -3.77 -7.13
C ARG A 87 -1.92 -3.66 -8.34
N VAL A 88 -0.60 -3.66 -8.12
CA VAL A 88 0.40 -3.62 -9.19
C VAL A 88 0.23 -4.80 -10.15
N ASN A 89 -0.01 -6.01 -9.65
CA ASN A 89 -0.25 -7.18 -10.52
C ASN A 89 -1.54 -7.06 -11.33
N ARG A 90 -2.62 -6.48 -10.79
CA ARG A 90 -3.86 -6.23 -11.54
C ARG A 90 -3.66 -5.14 -12.59
N ASP A 91 -2.98 -4.06 -12.26
CA ASP A 91 -2.71 -2.98 -13.20
C ASP A 91 -1.79 -3.49 -14.34
N LEU A 92 -0.78 -4.28 -14.01
CA LEU A 92 0.09 -4.92 -15.00
C LEU A 92 -0.68 -5.92 -15.87
N SER A 93 -1.54 -6.75 -15.29
CA SER A 93 -2.32 -7.72 -16.05
C SER A 93 -3.38 -7.06 -16.95
N THR A 94 -3.97 -5.94 -16.53
CA THR A 94 -4.87 -5.15 -17.39
C THR A 94 -4.13 -4.44 -18.53
N LEU A 95 -2.92 -3.93 -18.29
CA LEU A 95 -2.07 -3.34 -19.33
C LEU A 95 -1.57 -4.37 -20.35
N LEU A 96 -1.20 -5.57 -19.89
CA LEU A 96 -0.79 -6.69 -20.73
C LEU A 96 -1.96 -7.44 -21.37
N HIS A 97 -3.20 -7.09 -21.00
CA HIS A 97 -4.37 -7.76 -21.53
C HIS A 97 -4.45 -7.51 -23.05
N PRO A 98 -4.53 -8.55 -23.89
CA PRO A 98 -4.37 -8.43 -25.33
C PRO A 98 -5.40 -7.48 -25.97
N ARG A 99 -6.61 -7.40 -25.40
CA ARG A 99 -7.64 -6.43 -25.83
C ARG A 99 -7.26 -4.97 -25.57
N VAL A 100 -6.63 -4.68 -24.42
CA VAL A 100 -6.23 -3.32 -24.04
C VAL A 100 -4.98 -2.90 -24.81
N ALA A 101 -4.01 -3.82 -24.94
CA ALA A 101 -2.82 -3.60 -25.77
C ALA A 101 -3.18 -3.36 -27.24
N TYR A 102 -4.11 -4.15 -27.81
CA TYR A 102 -4.59 -3.97 -29.17
C TYR A 102 -5.38 -2.67 -29.35
N ALA A 103 -6.22 -2.28 -28.38
CA ALA A 103 -6.94 -1.00 -28.43
C ALA A 103 -5.98 0.20 -28.38
N ARG A 104 -4.89 0.14 -27.58
CA ARG A 104 -3.85 1.18 -27.56
C ARG A 104 -3.09 1.22 -28.88
N TYR A 105 -2.72 0.05 -29.42
CA TYR A 105 -2.11 -0.05 -30.73
C TYR A 105 -2.99 0.59 -31.81
N LEU A 106 -4.28 0.27 -31.90
CA LEU A 106 -5.18 0.87 -32.88
C LEU A 106 -5.32 2.38 -32.72
N LYS A 107 -5.34 2.90 -31.49
CA LYS A 107 -5.42 4.34 -31.22
C LYS A 107 -4.16 5.09 -31.68
N ASP A 108 -2.98 4.52 -31.45
CA ASP A 108 -1.71 5.12 -31.86
C ASP A 108 -1.40 4.85 -33.35
N SER A 109 -1.96 3.77 -33.90
CA SER A 109 -1.79 3.33 -35.29
C SER A 109 -2.92 3.80 -36.20
N VAL A 110 -3.68 4.85 -35.83
CA VAL A 110 -4.58 5.51 -36.78
C VAL A 110 -3.70 6.18 -37.83
N VAL A 111 -3.23 5.39 -38.79
CA VAL A 111 -2.70 5.84 -40.05
C VAL A 111 -3.88 6.49 -40.73
N TYR A 112 -3.88 7.82 -40.73
CA TYR A 112 -4.79 8.60 -41.55
C TYR A 112 -4.49 8.24 -43.01
N VAL A 113 -5.24 7.30 -43.56
CA VAL A 113 -5.25 7.07 -45.00
C VAL A 113 -6.24 8.10 -45.54
N PRO A 114 -5.78 9.16 -46.24
CA PRO A 114 -6.69 10.10 -46.87
C PRO A 114 -7.50 9.33 -47.92
N GLN A 115 -8.72 8.94 -47.57
CA GLN A 115 -9.62 8.24 -48.48
C GLN A 115 -9.82 9.04 -49.76
N CYS A 116 -9.81 10.37 -49.68
CA CYS A 116 -9.84 11.24 -50.85
C CYS A 116 -8.67 11.00 -51.81
N GLY A 117 -7.45 10.78 -51.31
CA GLY A 117 -6.28 10.55 -52.17
C GLY A 117 -6.32 9.20 -52.87
N PHE A 118 -6.72 8.14 -52.15
CA PHE A 118 -6.85 6.80 -52.71
C PHE A 118 -8.00 6.71 -53.72
N ILE A 119 -9.18 7.26 -53.39
CA ILE A 119 -10.34 7.29 -54.28
C ILE A 119 -10.06 8.18 -55.50
N HIS A 120 -9.37 9.31 -55.32
CA HIS A 120 -8.98 10.17 -56.44
C HIS A 120 -7.97 9.47 -57.35
N TRP A 121 -6.96 8.80 -56.79
CA TRP A 121 -5.99 8.01 -57.56
C TRP A 121 -6.68 6.88 -58.34
N LEU A 122 -7.62 6.17 -57.70
CA LEU A 122 -8.39 5.10 -58.33
C LEU A 122 -9.26 5.64 -59.48
N ALA A 123 -9.97 6.74 -59.25
CA ALA A 123 -10.81 7.39 -60.26
C ALA A 123 -10.00 7.89 -61.47
N LEU A 124 -8.75 8.33 -61.25
CA LEU A 124 -7.84 8.74 -62.32
C LEU A 124 -7.40 7.54 -63.17
N HIS A 125 -7.14 6.40 -62.51
CA HIS A 125 -6.72 5.16 -63.17
C HIS A 125 -7.86 4.51 -63.97
N GLU A 126 -9.09 4.55 -63.46
CA GLU A 126 -10.27 3.99 -64.12
C GLU A 126 -10.73 4.84 -65.33
N ASN A 127 -10.54 6.16 -65.29
CA ASN A 127 -10.91 7.07 -66.39
C ASN A 127 -9.78 7.32 -67.41
N SER A 128 -8.64 6.64 -67.26
CA SER A 128 -7.56 6.70 -68.25
C SER A 128 -8.00 6.01 -69.54
N PRO A 129 -8.09 6.71 -70.69
CA PRO A 129 -8.42 6.07 -71.94
C PRO A 129 -7.27 5.12 -72.31
N ALA A 130 -7.56 3.82 -72.35
CA ALA A 130 -6.68 2.86 -73.00
C ALA A 130 -6.55 3.31 -74.46
N SER A 131 -5.40 3.90 -74.80
CA SER A 131 -5.09 4.39 -76.13
C SER A 131 -5.03 3.22 -77.09
N LEU A 132 -6.19 2.84 -77.66
CA LEU A 132 -6.23 2.02 -78.85
C LEU A 132 -5.66 2.85 -80.00
N PRO A 133 -4.59 2.41 -80.67
CA PRO A 133 -4.08 3.13 -81.82
C PRO A 133 -5.16 3.13 -82.89
N ARG A 134 -5.53 4.33 -83.32
CA ARG A 134 -6.45 4.59 -84.42
C ARG A 134 -5.89 3.92 -85.68
N ALA A 135 -6.45 2.78 -86.09
CA ALA A 135 -6.21 2.23 -87.41
C ALA A 135 -6.85 3.17 -88.43
N ALA A 136 -6.02 3.74 -89.29
CA ALA A 136 -6.41 4.56 -90.41
C ALA A 136 -7.14 3.72 -91.47
N MET A 137 -8.33 4.15 -91.87
CA MET A 137 -8.92 3.98 -93.20
C MET A 137 -9.82 5.19 -93.47
#